data_AF-A0AB32ZVN0-F1
#
_entry.id   AF-A0AB32ZVN0-F1
#
_cell.length_a   1.000
_cell.length_b   1.000
_cell.length_c   1.000
_cell.angle_alpha   90.00
_cell.angle_beta   90.00
_cell.angle_gamma   90.00
#
_symmetry.space_group_name_H-M   'P 1'
#
loop_
_entity.id
_entity.type
_entity.pdbx_description
1 polymer ?
#
loop_
_entity_poly.entity_id
_entity_poly.type
_entity_poly.pdbx_seq_one_letter_code
_entity_poly.pdbx_strand_id
1 'polypeptide(L)' 'MKSGFAEIFEHEPTQWGLRGDPLLWRELKSRLKHDEMPNTPDELMKALETEFKNCTGHSIKERSIYY' A
#
# COMPACT_ATOMS: atom_id res chain seq x y z
N MET A 1 -5.81 20.01 -9.11
CA MET A 1 -6.56 18.87 -8.55
C MET A 1 -5.62 18.17 -7.59
N LYS A 2 -6.01 17.98 -6.33
CA LYS A 2 -5.23 17.10 -5.45
C LYS A 2 -5.51 15.67 -5.90
N SER A 3 -4.46 14.93 -6.23
CA SER A 3 -4.54 13.49 -6.46
C SER A 3 -5.05 12.79 -5.20
N GLY A 4 -5.89 11.77 -5.37
CA GLY A 4 -6.29 10.90 -4.25
C GLY A 4 -5.19 9.89 -3.93
N PHE A 5 -5.02 9.50 -2.68
CA PHE A 5 -3.98 8.52 -2.32
C PHE A 5 -4.18 7.18 -3.07
N ALA A 6 -5.42 6.74 -3.26
CA ALA A 6 -5.73 5.53 -4.03
C ALA A 6 -5.28 5.54 -5.51
N GLU A 7 -4.90 6.69 -6.08
CA GLU A 7 -4.38 6.78 -7.46
C GLU A 7 -3.11 5.95 -7.66
N ILE A 8 -2.29 5.78 -6.61
CA ILE A 8 -1.08 4.94 -6.69
C ILE A 8 -1.41 3.46 -6.94
N PHE A 9 -2.66 3.06 -6.74
CA PHE A 9 -3.17 1.70 -6.94
C PHE A 9 -4.04 1.56 -8.20
N GLU A 10 -4.14 2.58 -9.06
CA GLU A 10 -4.94 2.50 -10.29
C GLU A 10 -4.37 1.50 -11.30
N HIS A 11 -3.05 1.49 -11.45
CA HIS A 11 -2.37 0.58 -12.37
C HIS A 11 -2.06 -0.75 -11.70
N GLU A 12 -3.07 -1.59 -11.56
CA GLU A 12 -2.88 -2.98 -11.12
C GLU A 12 -2.04 -3.74 -12.15
N PRO A 13 -0.99 -4.49 -11.75
CA PRO A 13 -0.20 -5.29 -12.68
C PRO A 13 -1.05 -6.33 -13.40
N THR A 14 -0.92 -6.42 -14.73
CA THR A 14 -1.58 -7.46 -15.53
C THR A 14 -1.12 -8.87 -15.14
N GLN A 15 0.12 -9.01 -14.66
CA GLN A 15 0.67 -10.26 -14.14
C GLN A 15 1.49 -10.00 -12.87
N TRP A 16 1.08 -10.67 -11.80
CA TRP A 16 1.67 -10.55 -10.47
C TRP A 16 2.98 -11.33 -10.33
N GLY A 17 3.02 -12.60 -10.73
CA GLY A 17 4.20 -13.44 -10.50
C GLY A 17 4.58 -13.46 -9.01
N LEU A 18 5.81 -13.04 -8.69
CA LEU A 18 6.31 -12.90 -7.31
C LEU A 18 6.25 -11.45 -6.78
N ARG A 19 5.48 -10.56 -7.41
CA ARG A 19 5.41 -9.13 -7.04
C ARG A 19 4.47 -8.81 -5.87
N GLY A 20 3.95 -9.82 -5.18
CA GLY A 20 3.13 -9.66 -3.98
C GLY A 20 1.73 -10.26 -4.12
N ASP A 21 0.80 -9.73 -3.34
CA ASP A 21 -0.55 -10.26 -3.17
C ASP A 21 -1.61 -9.32 -3.80
N PRO A 22 -2.38 -9.79 -4.81
CA PRO A 22 -3.44 -9.00 -5.44
C PRO A 22 -4.58 -8.59 -4.50
N LEU A 23 -4.91 -9.42 -3.51
CA LEU A 23 -5.95 -9.12 -2.54
C LEU A 23 -5.49 -8.01 -1.61
N LEU A 24 -4.25 -8.07 -1.14
CA LEU A 24 -3.67 -7.02 -0.31
C LEU A 24 -3.63 -5.67 -1.05
N TRP A 25 -3.27 -5.67 -2.33
CA TRP A 25 -3.28 -4.45 -3.15
C TRP A 25 -4.66 -3.81 -3.24
N ARG A 26 -5.70 -4.61 -3.51
CA ARG A 26 -7.08 -4.12 -3.62
C ARG A 26 -7.62 -3.65 -2.26
N GLU A 27 -7.25 -4.32 -1.18
CA GLU A 27 -7.61 -3.92 0.18
C GLU A 27 -6.98 -2.56 0.54
N LEU A 28 -5.68 -2.39 0.29
CA LEU A 28 -4.99 -1.12 0.50
C LEU A 28 -5.61 0.02 -0.33
N LYS A 29 -5.92 -0.23 -1.60
CA LYS A 29 -6.64 0.72 -2.46
C LYS A 29 -7.99 1.14 -1.87
N SER A 30 -8.75 0.18 -1.35
CA SER A 30 -10.07 0.42 -0.76
C SER A 30 -9.98 1.30 0.48
N ARG A 31 -9.02 1.00 1.36
CA ARG A 31 -8.78 1.74 2.62
C ARG A 31 -8.32 3.16 2.39
N LEU A 32 -7.40 3.35 1.44
CA LEU A 32 -6.81 4.66 1.11
C LEU A 32 -7.65 5.48 0.12
N LYS A 33 -8.83 4.98 -0.29
CA LYS A 33 -9.71 5.65 -1.28
C LYS A 33 -10.18 7.03 -0.84
N HIS A 34 -10.39 7.23 0.45
CA HIS A 34 -10.90 8.48 1.00
C HIS A 34 -9.81 9.40 1.56
N ASP A 35 -8.55 8.94 1.51
CA ASP A 35 -7.42 9.71 2.01
C ASP A 35 -6.87 10.65 0.93
N GLU A 36 -6.54 11.87 1.33
CA GLU A 36 -5.83 12.81 0.46
C GLU A 36 -4.40 12.32 0.22
N MET A 37 -3.83 12.63 -0.96
CA MET A 37 -2.42 12.36 -1.21
C MET A 37 -1.54 13.06 -0.16
N PRO A 38 -0.64 12.33 0.50
CA PRO A 38 0.34 12.93 1.42
C PRO A 38 1.22 13.96 0.71
N ASN A 39 1.64 15.00 1.44
CA ASN A 39 2.42 16.09 0.83
C ASN A 39 3.91 15.75 0.75
N THR A 40 4.35 14.74 1.50
CA THR A 40 5.76 14.33 1.56
C THR A 40 5.93 12.81 1.40
N PRO A 41 7.08 12.36 0.85
CA PRO A 41 7.40 10.93 0.77
C PRO A 41 7.42 10.22 2.13
N ASP A 42 7.83 10.89 3.20
CA ASP A 42 7.83 10.33 4.55
C ASP A 42 6.42 10.09 5.10
N GLU A 43 5.48 11.02 4.86
CA GLU A 43 4.07 10.84 5.22
C GLU A 43 3.44 9.72 4.40
N LEU A 44 3.76 9.64 3.11
CA LEU A 44 3.33 8.54 2.24
C LEU A 44 3.80 7.19 2.78
N MET A 45 5.09 7.09 3.11
CA MET A 45 5.67 5.84 3.60
C MET A 45 5.08 5.43 4.95
N LYS A 46 4.86 6.39 5.86
CA LYS A 46 4.19 6.13 7.14
C LYS A 46 2.76 5.64 6.97
N ALA A 47 1.98 6.27 6.10
CA ALA A 47 0.60 5.88 5.89
C ALA A 47 0.49 4.49 5.24
N LEU A 48 1.37 4.19 4.27
CA LEU A 48 1.49 2.85 3.69
C LEU A 48 1.91 1.80 4.72
N GLU A 49 2.88 2.11 5.58
CA GLU A 49 3.32 1.23 6.66
C GLU A 49 2.19 0.91 7.63
N THR A 50 1.44 1.93 8.03
CA THR A 50 0.29 1.78 8.92
C THR A 50 -0.78 0.91 8.30
N GLU A 51 -1.22 1.20 7.08
CA GLU A 51 -2.28 0.41 6.44
C GLU A 51 -1.83 -1.00 6.07
N PHE A 52 -0.58 -1.18 5.65
CA PHE A 52 -0.01 -2.51 5.42
C PHE A 52 -0.03 -3.34 6.70
N LYS A 53 0.38 -2.76 7.83
CA LYS A 53 0.33 -3.43 9.13
C LYS A 53 -1.10 -3.70 9.58
N ASN A 54 -2.03 -2.79 9.31
CA ASN A 54 -3.45 -3.00 9.61
C ASN A 54 -4.05 -4.16 8.79
N CYS A 55 -3.62 -4.34 7.54
CA CYS A 55 -4.10 -5.42 6.68
C CYS A 55 -3.45 -6.77 6.99
N THR A 56 -2.13 -6.78 7.26
CA THR A 56 -1.35 -8.02 7.36
C THR A 56 -0.99 -8.43 8.79
N GLY A 57 -1.07 -7.51 9.75
CA GLY A 57 -0.53 -7.67 11.09
C GLY A 57 1.01 -7.51 11.17
N HIS A 58 1.69 -7.41 10.02
CA HIS A 58 3.15 -7.38 9.92
C HIS A 58 3.66 -6.00 9.48
N SER A 59 4.87 -5.65 9.92
CA SER A 59 5.51 -4.42 9.45
C SER A 59 6.12 -4.65 8.07
N ILE A 60 5.89 -3.75 7.12
CA ILE A 60 6.54 -3.82 5.80
C ILE A 60 8.07 -3.64 5.88
N LYS A 61 8.56 -3.02 6.97
CA LYS A 61 9.98 -2.84 7.26
C LYS A 61 10.60 -4.08 7.90
N GLU A 62 9.80 -5.01 8.39
CA GLU A 62 10.28 -6.23 9.00
C GLU A 62 10.77 -7.16 7.89
N ARG A 63 12.09 -7.27 7.76
CA ARG A 63 12.68 -8.30 6.92
C ARG A 63 12.56 -9.63 7.66
N SER A 64 11.48 -10.34 7.39
CA SER A 64 11.29 -11.72 7.79
C SER A 64 12.40 -12.57 7.16
N ILE A 65 13.46 -12.85 7.94
CA ILE A 65 14.55 -13.76 7.58
C ILE A 65 14.07 -15.20 7.73
N TYR A 66 13.06 -15.60 6.97
CA TYR A 66 12.66 -17.00 6.93
C TYR A 66 13.11 -17.59 5.60
N TYR A 67 14.02 -18.57 5.75
CA TYR A 67 14.76 -19.33 4.76
C TYR A 67 13.87 -20.08 3.77
#